data_AF-A0A4W5LNT8-F1
#
_entry.id   AF-A0A4W5LNT8-F1
#
_cell.length_a   1.000
_cell.length_b   1.000
_cell.length_c   1.000
_cell.angle_alpha   90.00
_cell.angle_beta   90.00
_cell.angle_gamma   90.00
#
_symmetry.space_group_name_H-M   'P 1'
#
loop_
_entity.id
_entity.type
_entity.pdbx_description
1 polymer ?
#
loop_
_entity_poly.entity_id
_entity_poly.type
_entity_poly.pdbx_seq_one_letter_code
_entity_poly.pdbx_strand_id
1 'polypeptide(L)'
;KVDHTPFHDACVRDSCACDTGGDCECFCTAVAAYAQACNKAGACIKWRTPDICPLFCDFYKPIGECEWHYNPCGYPCMKTCKNPSGKCSSQIPALEGN
;
A
#
# COMPACT_ATOMS: atom_id res chain seq x y z
N LYS A 1 -9.02 -15.29 -6.31
CA LYS A 1 -7.88 -15.53 -5.38
C LYS A 1 -8.23 -15.10 -3.95
N VAL A 2 -8.80 -13.90 -3.76
CA VAL A 2 -9.36 -13.43 -2.48
C VAL A 2 -10.82 -13.09 -2.71
N ASP A 3 -11.71 -13.37 -1.76
CA ASP A 3 -13.11 -12.95 -1.79
C ASP A 3 -13.21 -11.47 -1.38
N HIS A 4 -13.84 -10.65 -2.22
CA HIS A 4 -13.94 -9.20 -2.00
C HIS A 4 -15.09 -8.81 -1.06
N THR A 5 -16.09 -9.68 -0.89
CA THR A 5 -17.32 -9.40 -0.16
C THR A 5 -17.08 -8.85 1.26
N PRO A 6 -16.24 -9.48 2.12
CA PRO A 6 -15.99 -8.95 3.46
C PRO A 6 -15.24 -7.62 3.46
N PHE A 7 -14.41 -7.36 2.44
CA PHE A 7 -13.67 -6.09 2.32
C PHE A 7 -14.57 -4.97 1.84
N HIS A 8 -15.51 -5.27 0.94
CA HIS A 8 -16.54 -4.33 0.51
C HIS A 8 -17.42 -3.91 1.69
N ASP A 9 -17.93 -4.87 2.46
CA ASP A 9 -18.80 -4.58 3.60
C ASP A 9 -18.07 -3.80 4.69
N ALA A 10 -16.78 -4.10 4.91
CA ALA A 10 -15.93 -3.32 5.79
C ALA A 10 -15.72 -1.90 5.25
N CYS A 11 -15.40 -1.73 3.98
CA CYS A 11 -15.23 -0.43 3.36
C CYS A 11 -16.48 0.45 3.52
N VAL A 12 -17.67 -0.10 3.23
CA VAL A 12 -18.93 0.65 3.38
C VAL A 12 -19.14 1.07 4.83
N ARG A 13 -18.97 0.15 5.78
CA ARG A 13 -19.15 0.44 7.20
C ARG A 13 -18.15 1.49 7.70
N ASP A 14 -16.88 1.33 7.38
CA ASP A 14 -15.80 2.16 7.89
C ASP A 14 -15.88 3.58 7.28
N SER A 15 -16.17 3.69 5.98
CA SER A 15 -16.41 4.99 5.33
C SER A 15 -17.66 5.71 5.86
N CYS A 16 -18.75 4.98 6.17
CA CYS A 16 -19.94 5.59 6.76
C CYS A 16 -19.75 6.05 8.21
N ALA A 17 -18.83 5.41 8.95
CA ALA A 17 -18.56 5.75 10.34
C ALA A 17 -17.56 6.92 10.50
N CYS A 18 -16.85 7.30 9.44
CA CYS A 18 -15.94 8.43 9.45
C CYS A 18 -16.68 9.73 9.11
N ASP A 19 -17.55 10.19 10.00
CA ASP A 19 -18.47 11.32 9.80
C ASP A 19 -17.97 12.67 10.34
N THR A 20 -16.82 12.67 11.04
CA THR A 20 -16.21 13.86 11.64
C THR A 20 -15.14 14.51 10.76
N GLY A 21 -15.01 14.06 9.50
CA GLY A 21 -14.02 14.47 8.51
C GLY A 21 -12.91 13.41 8.33
N GLY A 22 -12.42 13.26 7.10
CA GLY A 22 -11.41 12.23 6.77
C GLY A 22 -11.95 11.02 6.01
N ASP A 23 -13.15 11.11 5.41
CA ASP A 23 -13.83 10.03 4.70
C ASP A 23 -12.94 9.37 3.63
N CYS A 24 -12.09 10.18 2.97
CA CYS A 24 -11.10 9.72 2.01
C CYS A 24 -10.03 8.82 2.64
N GLU A 25 -9.59 9.10 3.87
CA GLU A 25 -8.58 8.30 4.57
C GLU A 25 -9.12 6.90 4.94
N CYS A 26 -10.35 6.85 5.44
CA CYS A 26 -11.02 5.59 5.80
C CYS A 26 -11.24 4.72 4.56
N PHE A 27 -11.71 5.32 3.46
CA PHE A 27 -11.83 4.63 2.17
C PHE A 27 -10.49 4.06 1.68
N CYS A 28 -9.43 4.89 1.64
CA CYS A 28 -8.13 4.46 1.14
C CYS A 28 -7.52 3.34 2.00
N THR A 29 -7.75 3.36 3.31
CA THR A 29 -7.29 2.32 4.23
C THR A 29 -8.01 0.99 3.97
N ALA A 30 -9.33 1.01 3.78
CA ALA A 30 -10.11 -0.18 3.49
C ALA A 30 -9.71 -0.83 2.15
N VAL A 31 -9.51 -0.02 1.10
CA VAL A 31 -9.06 -0.52 -0.22
C VAL A 31 -7.63 -1.06 -0.15
N ALA A 32 -6.73 -0.39 0.57
CA ALA A 32 -5.35 -0.85 0.77
C ALA A 32 -5.30 -2.23 1.45
N ALA A 33 -6.19 -2.49 2.43
CA ALA A 33 -6.29 -3.79 3.09
C ALA A 33 -6.66 -4.92 2.10
N TYR A 34 -7.58 -4.66 1.18
CA TYR A 34 -7.91 -5.64 0.12
C TYR A 34 -6.75 -5.85 -0.86
N ALA A 35 -6.08 -4.77 -1.27
CA ALA A 35 -4.90 -4.85 -2.13
C ALA A 35 -3.76 -5.64 -1.49
N GLN A 36 -3.54 -5.47 -0.17
CA GLN A 36 -2.57 -6.24 0.60
C GLN A 36 -2.92 -7.73 0.65
N ALA A 37 -4.20 -8.07 0.86
CA ALA A 37 -4.67 -9.46 0.83
C ALA A 37 -4.43 -10.09 -0.55
N CYS A 38 -4.71 -9.35 -1.63
CA CYS A 38 -4.39 -9.78 -2.99
C CYS A 38 -2.89 -9.99 -3.19
N ASN A 39 -2.04 -9.07 -2.71
CA ASN A 39 -0.59 -9.19 -2.80
C ASN A 39 -0.09 -10.46 -2.11
N LYS A 40 -0.59 -10.74 -0.90
CA LYS A 40 -0.27 -11.97 -0.15
C LYS A 40 -0.71 -13.25 -0.88
N ALA A 41 -1.78 -13.18 -1.68
CA ALA A 41 -2.22 -14.27 -2.56
C ALA A 41 -1.44 -14.32 -3.91
N GLY A 42 -0.37 -13.54 -4.05
CA GLY A 42 0.44 -13.46 -5.26
C GLY A 42 -0.29 -12.76 -6.41
N ALA A 43 -1.12 -11.77 -6.11
CA ALA A 43 -1.79 -10.92 -7.09
C ALA A 43 -1.46 -9.45 -6.77
N CYS A 44 -0.51 -8.89 -7.51
CA CYS A 44 -0.12 -7.49 -7.35
C CYS A 44 -1.08 -6.56 -8.11
N ILE A 45 -1.72 -5.63 -7.43
CA ILE A 45 -2.73 -4.73 -8.00
C ILE A 45 -2.25 -3.28 -7.81
N LYS A 46 -2.06 -2.56 -8.93
CA LYS A 46 -1.85 -1.11 -8.91
C LYS A 46 -3.20 -0.41 -8.95
N TRP A 47 -3.65 0.11 -7.82
CA TRP A 47 -5.00 0.64 -7.65
C TRP A 47 -5.04 2.16 -7.38
N ARG A 48 -3.97 2.74 -6.83
CA ARG A 48 -3.85 4.19 -6.64
C ARG A 48 -3.68 4.93 -7.96
N THR A 49 -4.34 6.07 -8.08
CA THR A 49 -4.25 7.01 -9.21
C THR A 49 -4.12 8.44 -8.67
N PRO A 50 -3.83 9.45 -9.52
CA PRO A 50 -3.82 10.85 -9.09
C PRO A 50 -5.15 11.31 -8.47
N ASP A 51 -6.28 10.74 -8.93
CA ASP A 51 -7.62 11.10 -8.45
C ASP A 51 -8.12 10.18 -7.32
N ILE A 52 -7.56 8.97 -7.19
CA ILE A 52 -7.98 7.96 -6.22
C ILE A 52 -6.81 7.62 -5.30
N CYS A 53 -6.91 8.06 -4.04
CA CYS A 53 -5.94 7.77 -3.00
C CYS A 53 -4.48 8.06 -3.41
N PRO A 54 -4.18 9.28 -3.89
CA PRO A 54 -2.86 9.61 -4.41
C PRO A 54 -1.76 9.46 -3.35
N LEU A 55 -0.56 9.15 -3.81
CA LEU A 55 0.63 9.06 -2.97
C LEU A 55 1.73 9.96 -3.55
N PHE A 56 2.42 10.68 -2.67
CA PHE A 56 3.44 11.66 -3.05
C PHE A 56 4.85 11.16 -2.70
N CYS A 57 5.30 10.07 -3.33
CA CYS A 57 6.66 9.53 -3.12
C CYS A 57 7.76 10.53 -3.52
N ASP A 58 7.47 11.40 -4.48
CA ASP A 58 8.44 12.34 -5.03
C ASP A 58 8.80 13.48 -4.07
N PHE A 59 7.97 13.68 -3.04
CA PHE A 59 8.22 14.67 -1.99
C PHE A 59 9.54 14.42 -1.25
N TYR A 60 9.97 13.16 -1.15
CA TYR A 60 11.17 12.76 -0.39
C TYR A 60 12.46 12.80 -1.22
N LYS A 61 12.39 13.26 -2.47
CA LYS A 61 13.54 13.23 -3.40
C LYS A 61 14.34 14.53 -3.37
N PRO A 62 15.69 14.46 -3.41
CA PRO A 62 16.51 15.60 -3.77
C PRO A 62 16.16 16.12 -5.17
N ILE A 63 16.33 17.42 -5.38
CA ILE A 63 16.06 18.05 -6.68
C ILE A 63 16.98 17.43 -7.73
N GLY A 64 16.38 16.85 -8.78
CA GLY A 64 17.10 16.22 -9.89
C GLY A 64 17.36 14.72 -9.72
N GLU A 65 16.97 14.12 -8.59
CA GLU A 65 17.09 12.68 -8.34
C GLU A 65 15.73 11.99 -8.39
N CYS A 66 15.69 10.76 -8.91
CA CYS A 66 14.48 9.98 -9.08
C CYS A 66 14.63 8.58 -8.46
N GLU A 67 14.90 8.52 -7.16
CA GLU A 67 15.16 7.24 -6.47
C GLU A 67 13.93 6.67 -5.76
N TRP A 68 13.09 7.53 -5.18
CA TRP A 68 11.84 7.14 -4.53
C TRP A 68 10.72 6.97 -5.57
N HIS A 69 10.18 5.75 -5.68
CA HIS A 69 9.11 5.39 -6.61
C HIS A 69 8.01 4.65 -5.90
N TYR A 70 6.74 4.93 -6.20
CA TYR A 70 5.65 4.12 -5.66
C TYR A 70 5.72 2.67 -6.19
N ASN A 71 5.80 1.71 -5.27
CA ASN A 71 5.66 0.29 -5.57
C ASN A 71 4.36 -0.25 -4.93
N PRO A 72 3.35 -0.63 -5.74
CA PRO A 72 2.03 -1.02 -5.23
C PRO A 72 2.04 -2.27 -4.36
N CYS A 73 3.10 -3.07 -4.45
CA CYS A 73 3.21 -4.36 -3.76
C CYS A 73 4.49 -4.49 -2.94
N GLY A 74 5.29 -3.42 -2.87
CA GLY A 74 6.54 -3.35 -2.13
C GLY A 74 7.70 -4.12 -2.76
N TYR A 75 8.88 -3.93 -2.19
CA TYR A 75 10.00 -4.83 -2.41
C TYR A 75 10.06 -5.89 -1.32
N PRO A 76 10.22 -7.18 -1.69
CA PRO A 76 10.26 -8.27 -0.71
C PRO A 76 11.52 -8.23 0.17
N CYS A 77 12.61 -7.61 -0.30
CA CYS A 77 13.80 -7.41 0.51
C CYS A 77 14.68 -6.29 -0.04
N MET A 78 15.06 -5.35 0.83
CA MET A 78 15.99 -4.27 0.50
C MET A 78 17.30 -4.43 1.26
N LYS A 79 18.41 -4.14 0.58
CA LYS A 79 19.69 -3.94 1.25
C LYS A 79 19.68 -2.58 1.93
N THR A 80 20.01 -2.56 3.21
CA THR A 80 20.10 -1.34 4.01
C THR A 80 21.37 -1.40 4.85
N CYS A 81 21.77 -0.30 5.47
CA CYS A 81 22.91 -0.32 6.41
C CYS A 81 22.71 -1.30 7.56
N LYS A 82 21.45 -1.55 7.99
CA LYS A 82 21.11 -2.56 9.02
C LYS A 82 20.99 -3.97 8.45
N ASN A 83 20.74 -4.12 7.15
CA ASN A 83 20.74 -5.40 6.44
C ASN A 83 21.67 -5.35 5.21
N PRO A 84 22.99 -5.31 5.41
CA PRO A 84 23.95 -5.21 4.29
C PRO A 84 23.94 -6.46 3.41
N SER A 85 23.56 -7.61 3.99
CA SER A 85 23.47 -8.88 3.25
C SER A 85 22.28 -8.95 2.29
N GLY A 86 21.24 -8.13 2.50
CA GLY A 86 20.00 -8.20 1.73
C GLY A 86 19.27 -9.55 1.90
N LYS A 87 19.46 -10.21 3.04
CA LYS A 87 18.71 -11.42 3.39
C LYS A 87 17.59 -11.01 4.34
N CYS A 88 16.35 -11.20 3.90
CA CYS A 88 15.16 -10.88 4.70
C CYS A 88 14.47 -12.17 5.16
N SER A 89 13.78 -12.08 6.30
CA SER A 89 12.91 -13.16 6.76
C SER A 89 11.69 -13.26 5.84
N SER A 90 11.28 -14.49 5.51
CA SER A 90 10.03 -14.75 4.80
C SER A 90 8.79 -14.34 5.61
N GLN A 91 8.96 -14.02 6.89
CA GLN A 91 7.90 -13.50 7.76
C GLN A 91 7.59 -12.02 7.50
N ILE A 92 8.46 -11.29 6.79
CA ILE A 92 8.21 -9.90 6.42
C ILE A 92 7.62 -9.89 5.01
N PRO A 93 6.30 -9.69 4.86
CA PRO A 93 5.70 -9.62 3.53
C PRO A 93 6.14 -8.35 2.81
N ALA A 94 6.09 -8.37 1.49
CA ALA A 94 6.19 -7.14 0.71
C ALA A 94 4.95 -6.27 0.99
N LEU A 95 5.17 -5.03 1.37
CA LEU A 95 4.13 -4.07 1.76
C LEU A 95 4.07 -2.95 0.73
N GLU A 96 2.86 -2.50 0.38
CA GLU A 96 2.66 -1.33 -0.48
C GLU A 96 3.49 -0.14 0.02
N GLY A 97 4.19 0.52 -0.90
CA GLY A 97 5.09 1.62 -0.59
C GLY A 97 6.54 1.30 -1.00
N ASN A 98 7.42 2.25 -0.72
CA ASN A 98 8.84 2.18 -1.02
C ASN A 98 9.62 3.10 -0.10
#